data_AF-K9TVT1-F1
#
_entry.id   AF-K9TVT1-F1
#
_cell.length_a   1.000
_cell.length_b   1.000
_cell.length_c   1.000
_cell.angle_alpha   90.00
_cell.angle_beta   90.00
_cell.angle_gamma   90.00
#
_symmetry.space_group_name_H-M   'P 1'
#
loop_
_entity.id
_entity.type
_entity.pdbx_description
1 polymer ?
#
loop_
_entity_poly.entity_id
_entity_poly.type
_entity_poly.pdbx_seq_one_letter_code
_entity_poly.pdbx_strand_id
1 'polypeptide(L)'
;MRQIFAMGGGGFSMEPGNLLLDKYILELAKKEKPKVCFLPTASGDSDKYIVRFYSTYINLTCQPSHLSLFLPPTADLKSFILDQDIIYVGGGNTKSLIALWREWGLDKILQAAWENGVILAGLSAGSICWFEQGITDSIPGQLTVLQCLGLLKGSNCPHYDGEPERRPAYHRLLSQGLINPGYAADDGVGFHFVGSKLEKIVSSRPFAKAYQLAKLDGTVTETVLEPIYLGKDK
;
A
#
# COMPACT_ATOMS: atom_id res chain seq x y z
N MET A 1 -10.51 -10.62 11.00
CA MET A 1 -10.72 -10.89 9.55
C MET A 1 -9.52 -10.32 8.82
N ARG A 2 -8.89 -11.10 7.94
CA ARG A 2 -7.68 -10.68 7.21
C ARG A 2 -8.03 -9.56 6.22
N GLN A 3 -7.38 -8.40 6.29
CA GLN A 3 -7.69 -7.27 5.42
C GLN A 3 -6.42 -6.56 4.95
N ILE A 4 -6.41 -6.14 3.68
CA ILE A 4 -5.33 -5.32 3.10
C ILE A 4 -5.94 -4.12 2.39
N PHE A 5 -5.35 -2.93 2.57
CA PHE A 5 -5.72 -1.70 1.88
C PHE A 5 -4.52 -1.14 1.10
N ALA A 6 -4.55 -1.31 -0.22
CA ALA A 6 -3.44 -0.98 -1.10
C ALA A 6 -3.77 0.26 -1.95
N MET A 7 -2.96 1.32 -1.85
CA MET A 7 -3.27 2.65 -2.43
C MET A 7 -2.29 3.07 -3.52
N GLY A 8 -2.81 3.69 -4.58
CA GLY A 8 -1.99 4.32 -5.63
C GLY A 8 -1.12 5.44 -5.05
N GLY A 9 -1.72 6.28 -4.22
CA GLY A 9 -1.10 7.38 -3.49
C GLY A 9 -2.15 8.07 -2.64
N GLY A 10 -1.82 9.23 -2.08
CA GLY A 10 -2.75 10.02 -1.28
C GLY A 10 -2.53 9.91 0.23
N GLY A 11 -3.63 10.05 0.98
CA GLY A 11 -3.66 10.06 2.44
C GLY A 11 -2.76 11.14 3.06
N PHE A 12 -2.40 10.97 4.33
CA PHE A 12 -1.56 11.94 5.06
C PHE A 12 -0.22 12.24 4.36
N SER A 13 0.26 11.31 3.54
CA SER A 13 1.55 11.37 2.86
C SER A 13 1.57 12.42 1.76
N MET A 14 0.55 12.44 0.91
CA MET A 14 0.50 13.27 -0.31
C MET A 14 -0.61 14.33 -0.25
N GLU A 15 -1.63 14.12 0.58
CA GLU A 15 -2.82 14.95 0.67
C GLU A 15 -3.13 15.33 2.13
N PRO A 16 -2.27 16.09 2.82
CA PRO A 16 -2.47 16.42 4.24
C PRO A 16 -3.79 17.17 4.53
N GLY A 17 -4.38 17.82 3.51
CA GLY A 17 -5.69 18.45 3.58
C GLY A 17 -6.88 17.55 3.23
N ASN A 18 -6.65 16.31 2.77
CA ASN A 18 -7.68 15.36 2.35
C ASN A 18 -7.43 13.98 2.97
N LEU A 19 -7.92 13.80 4.21
CA LEU A 19 -7.72 12.58 5.00
C LEU A 19 -8.82 11.53 4.78
N LEU A 20 -9.51 11.54 3.63
CA LEU A 20 -10.61 10.61 3.36
C LEU A 20 -10.14 9.14 3.38
N LEU A 21 -9.00 8.84 2.75
CA LEU A 21 -8.42 7.50 2.77
C LEU A 21 -7.93 7.09 4.18
N ASP A 22 -7.28 7.99 4.92
CA ASP A 22 -6.82 7.70 6.28
C ASP A 22 -7.99 7.36 7.21
N LYS A 23 -9.08 8.14 7.13
CA LYS A 23 -10.31 7.87 7.90
C LYS A 23 -10.94 6.54 7.52
N TYR A 24 -11.00 6.23 6.22
CA TYR A 24 -11.47 4.92 5.76
C TYR A 24 -10.67 3.78 6.38
N ILE A 25 -9.34 3.87 6.39
CA ILE A 25 -8.46 2.85 6.99
C ILE A 25 -8.74 2.68 8.49
N LEU A 26 -8.91 3.78 9.24
CA LEU A 26 -9.24 3.74 10.67
C LEU A 26 -10.58 3.05 10.93
N GLU A 27 -11.59 3.33 10.10
CA GLU A 27 -12.93 2.74 10.21
C GLU A 27 -12.91 1.21 10.00
N LEU A 28 -11.98 0.67 9.21
CA LEU A 28 -11.83 -0.78 9.00
C LEU A 28 -11.55 -1.55 10.30
N ALA A 29 -10.90 -0.92 11.29
CA ALA A 29 -10.56 -1.54 12.56
C ALA A 29 -11.78 -1.80 13.44
N LYS A 30 -12.91 -1.12 13.21
CA LYS A 30 -14.14 -1.22 14.01
C LYS A 30 -13.89 -1.06 15.52
N LYS A 31 -12.96 -0.18 15.87
CA LYS A 31 -12.60 0.20 17.24
C LYS A 31 -12.73 1.71 17.38
N GLU A 32 -13.10 2.16 18.58
CA GLU A 32 -13.24 3.59 18.85
C GLU A 32 -11.90 4.34 18.73
N LYS A 33 -10.81 3.71 19.18
CA LYS A 33 -9.46 4.28 19.15
C LYS A 33 -8.42 3.23 18.74
N PRO A 34 -8.33 2.87 17.45
CA PRO A 34 -7.42 1.83 16.98
C PRO A 34 -5.95 2.21 17.15
N LYS A 35 -5.10 1.21 17.41
CA LYS A 35 -3.64 1.32 17.40
C LYS A 35 -3.13 1.25 15.97
N VAL A 36 -2.41 2.28 15.53
CA VAL A 36 -1.87 2.38 14.18
C VAL A 36 -0.36 2.50 14.25
N CYS A 37 0.35 1.54 13.66
CA CYS A 37 1.80 1.59 13.55
C CYS A 37 2.24 1.93 12.13
N PHE A 38 3.01 2.99 11.98
CA PHE A 38 3.61 3.39 10.72
C PHE A 38 4.96 2.69 10.49
N LEU A 39 5.15 2.13 9.29
CA LEU A 39 6.42 1.58 8.82
C LEU A 39 7.04 2.51 7.75
N PRO A 40 8.00 3.38 8.12
CA PRO A 40 8.64 4.32 7.21
C PRO A 40 9.77 3.70 6.37
N THR A 41 9.99 2.39 6.45
CA THR A 41 11.18 1.69 5.92
C THR A 41 11.51 2.01 4.46
N ALA A 42 10.50 2.12 3.59
CA ALA A 42 10.71 2.43 2.18
C ALA A 42 11.40 3.79 1.97
N SER A 43 11.18 4.74 2.87
CA SER A 43 11.81 6.07 2.85
C SER A 43 13.19 6.13 3.51
N GLY A 44 13.74 4.99 3.96
CA GLY A 44 14.93 4.96 4.81
C GLY A 44 14.68 5.57 6.19
N ASP A 45 13.50 5.31 6.76
CA ASP A 45 13.08 5.85 8.06
C ASP A 45 13.20 7.37 8.15
N SER A 46 12.72 8.07 7.11
CA SER A 46 12.80 9.53 7.02
C SER A 46 12.10 10.22 8.20
N ASP A 47 12.86 10.96 9.01
CA ASP A 47 12.33 11.78 10.12
C ASP A 47 11.20 12.71 9.67
N LYS A 48 11.35 13.34 8.50
CA LYS A 48 10.31 14.23 7.93
C LYS A 48 9.01 13.49 7.67
N TYR A 49 9.09 12.23 7.23
CA TYR A 49 7.92 11.42 6.94
C TYR A 49 7.25 10.91 8.22
N ILE A 50 8.06 10.51 9.20
CA ILE A 50 7.60 10.14 10.55
C ILE A 50 6.89 11.34 11.21
N VAL A 51 7.48 12.53 11.19
CA VAL A 51 6.87 13.76 11.71
C VAL A 51 5.56 14.08 11.00
N ARG A 52 5.50 13.92 9.67
CA ARG A 52 4.25 14.10 8.91
C ARG A 52 3.16 13.12 9.37
N PHE A 53 3.50 11.84 9.57
CA PHE A 53 2.57 10.84 10.08
C PHE A 53 1.99 11.27 11.43
N TYR A 54 2.84 11.61 12.41
CA TYR A 54 2.37 12.04 13.73
C TYR A 54 1.59 13.35 13.70
N SER A 55 2.01 14.31 12.87
CA SER A 55 1.31 15.61 12.73
C SER A 55 -0.14 15.43 12.26
N THR A 56 -0.42 14.36 11.50
CA THR A 56 -1.78 14.02 11.08
C THR A 56 -2.48 13.10 12.08
N TYR A 57 -1.87 11.96 12.43
CA TYR A 57 -2.57 10.89 13.16
C TYR A 57 -2.80 11.19 14.64
N ILE A 58 -2.04 12.09 15.27
CA ILE A 58 -2.35 12.57 16.63
C ILE A 58 -3.69 13.33 16.66
N ASN A 59 -4.07 13.97 15.54
CA ASN A 59 -5.33 14.70 15.40
C ASN A 59 -6.51 13.81 14.96
N LEU A 60 -6.26 12.51 14.71
CA LEU A 60 -7.30 11.51 14.43
C LEU A 60 -7.60 10.70 15.69
N THR A 61 -8.77 10.07 15.75
CA THR A 61 -9.16 9.26 16.91
C THR A 61 -8.46 7.89 16.84
N CYS A 62 -7.16 7.85 17.16
CA CYS A 62 -6.35 6.64 17.13
C CYS A 62 -5.17 6.71 18.12
N GLN A 63 -4.37 5.65 18.21
CA GLN A 63 -3.10 5.62 18.95
C GLN A 63 -1.96 5.41 17.96
N PRO A 64 -1.27 6.49 17.52
CA PRO A 64 -0.18 6.37 16.55
C PRO A 64 1.12 5.87 17.19
N SER A 65 1.78 4.95 16.52
CA SER A 65 3.15 4.51 16.78
C SER A 65 3.91 4.40 15.45
N HIS A 66 5.21 4.18 15.49
CA HIS A 66 5.99 3.78 14.33
C HIS A 66 7.02 2.73 14.72
N LEU A 67 7.48 1.95 13.75
CA LEU A 67 8.57 0.99 13.93
C LEU A 67 9.69 1.33 12.96
N SER A 68 10.84 1.71 13.51
CA SER A 68 12.11 1.78 12.79
C SER A 68 12.88 0.48 12.98
N LEU A 69 13.45 -0.06 11.90
CA LEU A 69 14.40 -1.19 12.01
C LEU A 69 15.83 -0.72 12.29
N PHE A 70 16.13 0.56 12.06
CA PHE A 70 17.41 1.15 12.43
C PHE A 70 17.47 1.48 13.93
N LEU A 71 16.32 1.78 14.55
CA LEU A 71 16.17 1.99 15.99
C LEU A 71 14.94 1.23 16.53
N PRO A 72 15.03 -0.11 16.69
CA PRO A 72 13.92 -0.93 17.14
C PRO A 72 13.39 -0.51 18.52
N PRO A 73 12.06 -0.38 18.72
CA PRO A 73 11.47 -0.01 20.00
C PRO A 73 11.50 -1.15 21.02
N THR A 74 11.72 -2.39 20.57
CA THR A 74 11.78 -3.60 21.40
C THR A 74 12.55 -4.70 20.68
N ALA A 75 13.05 -5.67 21.45
CA ALA A 75 13.62 -6.92 20.90
C ALA A 75 12.53 -7.87 20.35
N ASP A 76 11.31 -7.81 20.89
CA ASP A 76 10.18 -8.64 20.44
C ASP A 76 9.30 -7.89 19.43
N LEU A 77 9.81 -7.77 18.21
CA LEU A 77 9.08 -7.13 17.11
C LEU A 77 7.77 -7.83 16.77
N LYS A 78 7.70 -9.15 16.99
CA LYS A 78 6.51 -9.93 16.68
C LYS A 78 5.36 -9.51 17.58
N SER A 79 5.56 -9.54 18.90
CA SER A 79 4.53 -9.12 19.84
C SER A 79 4.15 -7.65 19.64
N PHE A 80 5.11 -6.77 19.35
CA PHE A 80 4.84 -5.37 19.05
C PHE A 80 3.90 -5.19 17.84
N ILE A 81 4.16 -5.89 16.74
CA ILE A 81 3.35 -5.81 15.52
C ILE A 81 1.98 -6.45 15.72
N LEU A 82 1.89 -7.61 16.38
CA LEU A 82 0.61 -8.29 16.63
C LEU A 82 -0.31 -7.53 17.59
N ASP A 83 0.22 -6.63 18.43
CA ASP A 83 -0.56 -5.77 19.32
C ASP A 83 -1.22 -4.58 18.58
N GLN A 84 -0.86 -4.33 17.31
CA GLN A 84 -1.44 -3.24 16.52
C GLN A 84 -2.77 -3.64 15.90
N ASP A 85 -3.64 -2.66 15.65
CA ASP A 85 -4.87 -2.88 14.88
C ASP A 85 -4.62 -2.70 13.38
N ILE A 86 -3.79 -1.71 13.04
CA ILE A 86 -3.44 -1.33 11.68
C ILE A 86 -1.92 -1.16 11.58
N ILE A 87 -1.33 -1.76 10.55
CA ILE A 87 0.02 -1.44 10.07
C ILE A 87 -0.12 -0.59 8.82
N TYR A 88 0.46 0.60 8.81
CA TYR A 88 0.48 1.50 7.66
C TYR A 88 1.90 1.61 7.11
N VAL A 89 2.10 1.28 5.83
CA VAL A 89 3.41 1.28 5.19
C VAL A 89 3.54 2.49 4.26
N GLY A 90 4.60 3.27 4.47
CA GLY A 90 4.88 4.45 3.67
C GLY A 90 5.43 4.15 2.28
N GLY A 91 5.46 5.19 1.44
CA GLY A 91 6.12 5.16 0.13
C GLY A 91 7.65 5.28 0.20
N GLY A 92 8.31 5.01 -0.93
CA GLY A 92 9.76 5.14 -1.09
C GLY A 92 10.34 4.01 -1.96
N ASN A 93 11.53 3.53 -1.62
CA ASN A 93 12.20 2.46 -2.35
C ASN A 93 11.69 1.08 -1.91
N THR A 94 10.91 0.44 -2.78
CA THR A 94 10.30 -0.87 -2.52
C THR A 94 11.35 -1.98 -2.44
N LYS A 95 12.38 -1.93 -3.29
CA LYS A 95 13.47 -2.92 -3.29
C LYS A 95 14.21 -2.95 -1.95
N SER A 96 14.56 -1.78 -1.42
CA SER A 96 15.22 -1.65 -0.12
C SER A 96 14.31 -2.10 1.02
N LEU A 97 13.02 -1.75 0.98
CA LEU A 97 12.04 -2.22 1.96
C LEU A 97 11.97 -3.75 2.01
N ILE A 98 11.78 -4.41 0.86
CA ILE A 98 11.65 -5.87 0.81
C ILE A 98 12.93 -6.56 1.25
N ALA A 99 14.09 -6.04 0.84
CA ALA A 99 15.39 -6.58 1.25
C ALA A 99 15.57 -6.53 2.77
N LEU A 100 15.35 -5.36 3.38
CA LEU A 100 15.53 -5.18 4.81
C LEU A 100 14.52 -6.00 5.62
N TRP A 101 13.26 -6.05 5.19
CA TRP A 101 12.24 -6.83 5.90
C TRP A 101 12.51 -8.33 5.90
N ARG A 102 13.01 -8.87 4.78
CA ARG A 102 13.42 -10.29 4.73
C ARG A 102 14.61 -10.56 5.63
N GLU A 103 15.59 -9.66 5.67
CA GLU A 103 16.76 -9.78 6.56
C GLU A 103 16.34 -9.79 8.03
N TRP A 104 15.37 -8.96 8.41
CA TRP A 104 14.87 -8.86 9.79
C TRP A 104 13.77 -9.88 10.12
N GLY A 105 13.31 -10.68 9.16
CA GLY A 105 12.15 -11.57 9.31
C GLY A 105 10.82 -10.83 9.54
N LEU A 106 10.76 -9.52 9.27
CA LEU A 106 9.57 -8.71 9.41
C LEU A 106 8.50 -9.11 8.38
N ASP A 107 8.89 -9.62 7.22
CA ASP A 107 8.01 -10.21 6.22
C ASP A 107 7.10 -11.31 6.82
N LYS A 108 7.69 -12.25 7.55
CA LYS A 108 6.98 -13.35 8.22
C LYS A 108 6.13 -12.85 9.38
N ILE A 109 6.60 -11.85 10.11
CA ILE A 109 5.85 -11.22 11.21
C ILE A 109 4.60 -10.53 10.67
N LEU A 110 4.72 -9.78 9.56
CA LEU A 110 3.59 -9.10 8.93
C LEU A 110 2.58 -10.08 8.34
N GLN A 111 3.04 -11.19 7.75
CA GLN A 111 2.15 -12.28 7.34
C GLN A 111 1.37 -12.83 8.54
N ALA A 112 2.05 -13.14 9.64
CA ALA A 112 1.39 -13.64 10.85
C ALA A 112 0.41 -12.62 11.44
N ALA A 113 0.75 -11.33 11.43
CA ALA A 113 -0.13 -10.26 11.89
C ALA A 113 -1.41 -10.19 11.04
N TRP A 114 -1.27 -10.22 9.72
CA TRP A 114 -2.39 -10.26 8.80
C TRP A 114 -3.28 -11.48 9.03
N GLU A 115 -2.70 -12.67 9.20
CA GLU A 115 -3.41 -13.90 9.51
C GLU A 115 -4.18 -13.83 10.84
N ASN A 116 -3.66 -13.09 11.82
CA ASN A 116 -4.32 -12.80 13.10
C ASN A 116 -5.32 -11.63 13.04
N GLY A 117 -5.51 -11.03 11.86
CA GLY A 117 -6.54 -10.01 11.63
C GLY A 117 -6.08 -8.57 11.82
N VAL A 118 -4.77 -8.31 11.97
CA VAL A 118 -4.21 -6.97 11.85
C VAL A 118 -4.43 -6.49 10.41
N ILE A 119 -4.90 -5.26 10.27
CA ILE A 119 -5.15 -4.65 8.96
C ILE A 119 -3.82 -4.14 8.41
N LEU A 120 -3.47 -4.57 7.20
CA LEU A 120 -2.29 -4.04 6.51
C LEU A 120 -2.74 -2.95 5.54
N ALA A 121 -2.09 -1.79 5.56
CA ALA A 121 -2.36 -0.70 4.65
C ALA A 121 -1.06 -0.11 4.12
N GLY A 122 -1.11 0.52 2.95
CA GLY A 122 0.04 1.29 2.46
C GLY A 122 -0.19 1.93 1.10
N LEU A 123 0.62 2.94 0.81
CA LEU A 123 0.64 3.62 -0.49
C LEU A 123 1.96 3.41 -1.22
N SER A 124 1.94 3.51 -2.54
CA SER A 124 3.16 3.44 -3.35
C SER A 124 3.94 2.15 -3.07
N ALA A 125 5.18 2.21 -2.58
CA ALA A 125 5.94 1.05 -2.11
C ALA A 125 5.18 0.18 -1.09
N GLY A 126 4.44 0.82 -0.17
CA GLY A 126 3.58 0.14 0.79
C GLY A 126 2.32 -0.47 0.19
N SER A 127 1.93 -0.10 -1.03
CA SER A 127 0.89 -0.80 -1.79
C SER A 127 1.48 -2.00 -2.53
N ILE A 128 2.62 -1.79 -3.20
CA ILE A 128 3.31 -2.80 -3.99
C ILE A 128 3.70 -4.01 -3.13
N CYS A 129 4.23 -3.77 -1.92
CA CYS A 129 4.86 -4.83 -1.12
C CYS A 129 3.91 -6.00 -0.80
N TRP A 130 2.59 -5.78 -0.76
CA TRP A 130 1.61 -6.82 -0.44
C TRP A 130 1.38 -7.84 -1.54
N PHE A 131 1.65 -7.48 -2.80
CA PHE A 131 1.39 -8.34 -3.96
C PHE A 131 2.52 -9.33 -4.20
N GLU A 132 2.33 -10.30 -5.10
CA GLU A 132 3.42 -11.18 -5.57
C GLU A 132 4.46 -10.35 -6.32
N GLN A 133 4.00 -9.41 -7.13
CA GLN A 133 4.83 -8.58 -7.99
C GLN A 133 4.41 -7.12 -7.96
N GLY A 134 5.31 -6.22 -8.32
CA GLY A 134 4.93 -4.85 -8.62
C GLY A 134 5.87 -4.16 -9.59
N ILE A 135 5.33 -3.13 -10.21
CA ILE A 135 6.10 -2.25 -11.08
C ILE A 135 6.81 -1.24 -10.21
N THR A 136 8.12 -1.07 -10.41
CA THR A 136 8.91 -0.17 -9.57
C THR A 136 10.04 0.52 -10.32
N ASP A 137 10.34 1.71 -9.81
CA ASP A 137 11.45 2.62 -10.08
C ASP A 137 12.54 2.54 -9.00
N SER A 138 12.50 1.52 -8.14
CA SER A 138 13.47 1.34 -7.04
C SER A 138 14.93 1.29 -7.50
N ILE A 139 15.18 0.94 -8.76
CA ILE A 139 16.49 1.03 -9.40
C ILE A 139 16.39 2.12 -10.46
N PRO A 140 17.30 3.11 -10.48
CA PRO A 140 17.28 4.18 -11.48
C PRO A 140 17.25 3.63 -12.91
N GLY A 141 16.45 4.25 -13.77
CA GLY A 141 16.28 3.86 -15.16
C GLY A 141 14.85 3.43 -15.47
N GLN A 142 14.72 2.47 -16.39
CA GLN A 142 13.41 2.00 -16.83
C GLN A 142 12.67 1.26 -15.70
N LEU A 143 11.36 1.45 -15.61
CA LEU A 143 10.50 0.69 -14.70
C LEU A 143 10.62 -0.83 -14.93
N THR A 144 10.81 -1.57 -13.84
CA THR A 144 11.01 -3.03 -13.82
C THR A 144 10.02 -3.73 -12.90
N VAL A 145 10.03 -5.07 -12.94
CA VAL A 145 9.23 -5.93 -12.05
C VAL A 145 10.05 -6.29 -10.81
N LEU A 146 9.42 -6.19 -9.63
CA LEU A 146 9.99 -6.64 -8.37
C LEU A 146 9.11 -7.73 -7.75
N GLN A 147 9.74 -8.83 -7.32
CA GLN A 147 9.06 -9.86 -6.51
C GLN A 147 8.92 -9.37 -5.07
N CYS A 148 7.70 -9.42 -4.52
CA CYS A 148 7.32 -8.80 -3.25
C CYS A 148 6.92 -9.88 -2.21
N LEU A 149 6.01 -9.58 -1.28
CA LEU A 149 5.66 -10.50 -0.18
C LEU A 149 4.67 -11.60 -0.58
N GLY A 150 3.85 -11.36 -1.61
CA GLY A 150 2.91 -12.37 -2.12
C GLY A 150 1.72 -12.66 -1.21
N LEU A 151 1.30 -11.72 -0.35
CA LEU A 151 0.06 -11.86 0.42
C LEU A 151 -1.18 -11.76 -0.47
N LEU A 152 -1.08 -10.95 -1.54
CA LEU A 152 -2.06 -10.82 -2.61
C LEU A 152 -1.49 -11.35 -3.92
N LYS A 153 -2.32 -12.04 -4.70
CA LYS A 153 -1.92 -12.59 -6.01
C LYS A 153 -1.80 -11.51 -7.07
N GLY A 154 -0.98 -11.78 -8.08
CA GLY A 154 -0.82 -10.90 -9.23
C GLY A 154 0.11 -9.73 -8.93
N SER A 155 -0.11 -8.61 -9.62
CA SER A 155 0.78 -7.45 -9.52
C SER A 155 0.07 -6.14 -9.20
N ASN A 156 0.86 -5.16 -8.72
CA ASN A 156 0.36 -3.82 -8.42
C ASN A 156 1.19 -2.71 -9.06
N CYS A 157 0.50 -1.67 -9.53
CA CYS A 157 1.08 -0.45 -10.08
C CYS A 157 0.40 0.80 -9.49
N PRO A 158 1.01 1.45 -8.48
CA PRO A 158 0.56 2.74 -7.97
C PRO A 158 0.90 3.90 -8.94
N HIS A 159 0.46 5.12 -8.60
CA HIS A 159 0.73 6.36 -9.36
C HIS A 159 0.36 6.30 -10.84
N TYR A 160 -0.72 5.60 -11.18
CA TYR A 160 -1.02 5.26 -12.57
C TYR A 160 -1.41 6.48 -13.44
N ASP A 161 -1.90 7.55 -12.82
CA ASP A 161 -2.13 8.87 -13.41
C ASP A 161 -0.95 9.83 -13.20
N GLY A 162 -0.30 9.77 -12.02
CA GLY A 162 0.71 10.73 -11.59
C GLY A 162 2.09 10.56 -12.22
N GLU A 163 2.45 9.34 -12.63
CA GLU A 163 3.74 9.01 -13.22
C GLU A 163 3.57 8.47 -14.66
N PRO A 164 3.84 9.29 -15.70
CA PRO A 164 3.51 8.97 -17.10
C PRO A 164 4.08 7.64 -17.62
N GLU A 165 5.20 7.19 -17.07
CA GLU A 165 5.87 5.95 -17.48
C GLU A 165 5.20 4.68 -16.94
N ARG A 166 4.39 4.77 -15.87
CA ARG A 166 3.77 3.61 -15.21
C ARG A 166 2.86 2.82 -16.14
N ARG A 167 1.96 3.52 -16.84
CA ARG A 167 0.99 2.91 -17.76
C ARG A 167 1.67 2.23 -18.96
N PRO A 168 2.54 2.91 -19.75
CA PRO A 168 3.30 2.27 -20.81
C PRO A 168 4.18 1.11 -20.31
N ALA A 169 4.81 1.24 -19.14
CA ALA A 169 5.64 0.19 -18.58
C ALA A 169 4.83 -1.06 -18.23
N TYR A 170 3.63 -0.92 -17.65
CA TYR A 170 2.78 -2.06 -17.34
C TYR A 170 2.36 -2.80 -18.61
N HIS A 171 1.88 -2.07 -19.62
CA HIS A 171 1.51 -2.65 -20.90
C HIS A 171 2.69 -3.39 -21.56
N ARG A 172 3.88 -2.80 -21.55
CA ARG A 172 5.10 -3.43 -22.07
C ARG A 172 5.49 -4.71 -21.30
N LEU A 173 5.56 -4.63 -19.98
CA LEU A 173 6.00 -5.76 -19.14
C LEU A 173 5.00 -6.93 -19.24
N LEU A 174 3.71 -6.62 -19.31
CA LEU A 174 2.66 -7.63 -19.44
C LEU A 174 2.66 -8.26 -20.84
N SER A 175 2.84 -7.46 -21.91
CA SER A 175 2.93 -7.98 -23.28
C SER A 175 4.15 -8.89 -23.47
N GLN A 176 5.26 -8.60 -22.79
CA GLN A 176 6.46 -9.44 -22.76
C GLN A 176 6.34 -10.68 -21.87
N GLY A 177 5.27 -10.81 -21.07
CA GLY A 177 5.10 -11.93 -20.13
C GLY A 177 6.05 -11.87 -18.93
N LEU A 178 6.58 -10.67 -18.61
CA LEU A 178 7.52 -10.47 -17.50
C LEU A 178 6.83 -10.19 -16.16
N ILE A 179 5.55 -9.81 -16.19
CA ILE A 179 4.73 -9.55 -15.01
C ILE A 179 3.39 -10.26 -15.11
N ASN A 180 2.85 -10.68 -13.97
CA ASN A 180 1.50 -11.22 -13.87
C ASN A 180 0.44 -10.13 -14.06
N PRO A 181 -0.77 -10.47 -14.53
CA PRO A 181 -1.96 -9.62 -14.43
C PRO A 181 -2.18 -9.07 -13.02
N GLY A 182 -2.87 -7.95 -12.92
CA GLY A 182 -3.05 -7.30 -11.63
C GLY A 182 -3.79 -5.98 -11.69
N TYR A 183 -3.51 -5.12 -10.73
CA TYR A 183 -4.25 -3.89 -10.48
C TYR A 183 -3.36 -2.65 -10.57
N ALA A 184 -3.88 -1.59 -11.15
CA ALA A 184 -3.25 -0.27 -11.11
C ALA A 184 -4.21 0.76 -10.49
N ALA A 185 -3.67 1.69 -9.72
CA ALA A 185 -4.45 2.74 -9.06
C ALA A 185 -3.84 4.10 -9.36
N ASP A 186 -4.72 5.03 -9.71
CA ASP A 186 -4.42 6.45 -9.67
C ASP A 186 -4.15 6.89 -8.22
N ASP A 187 -3.51 8.04 -8.08
CA ASP A 187 -3.38 8.71 -6.79
C ASP A 187 -4.75 8.99 -6.17
N GLY A 188 -4.85 8.75 -4.85
CA GLY A 188 -6.10 8.90 -4.13
C GLY A 188 -7.04 7.70 -4.25
N VAL A 189 -6.68 6.64 -5.00
CA VAL A 189 -7.48 5.42 -5.11
C VAL A 189 -6.90 4.31 -4.24
N GLY A 190 -7.77 3.58 -3.54
CA GLY A 190 -7.42 2.45 -2.68
C GLY A 190 -8.24 1.20 -2.97
N PHE A 191 -7.55 0.06 -3.03
CA PHE A 191 -8.13 -1.27 -3.13
C PHE A 191 -8.27 -1.89 -1.73
N HIS A 192 -9.48 -2.26 -1.36
CA HIS A 192 -9.77 -2.94 -0.10
C HIS A 192 -10.01 -4.43 -0.36
N PHE A 193 -9.09 -5.25 0.14
CA PHE A 193 -9.15 -6.69 0.10
C PHE A 193 -9.62 -7.26 1.44
N VAL A 194 -10.49 -8.27 1.37
CA VAL A 194 -10.87 -9.13 2.49
C VAL A 194 -10.39 -10.55 2.20
N GLY A 195 -9.46 -11.04 3.00
CA GLY A 195 -8.59 -12.15 2.59
C GLY A 195 -7.83 -11.74 1.32
N SER A 196 -7.92 -12.58 0.28
CA SER A 196 -7.31 -12.30 -1.03
C SER A 196 -8.32 -11.79 -2.08
N LYS A 197 -9.58 -11.53 -1.68
CA LYS A 197 -10.64 -11.09 -2.59
C LYS A 197 -10.73 -9.56 -2.54
N LEU A 198 -10.72 -8.93 -3.72
CA LEU A 198 -11.03 -7.50 -3.84
C LEU A 198 -12.51 -7.30 -3.49
N GLU A 199 -12.76 -6.57 -2.41
CA GLU A 199 -14.11 -6.35 -1.87
C GLU A 199 -14.63 -4.96 -2.27
N LYS A 200 -13.77 -3.94 -2.19
CA LYS A 200 -14.15 -2.56 -2.50
C LYS A 200 -13.01 -1.77 -3.14
N ILE A 201 -13.38 -0.77 -3.93
CA ILE A 201 -12.47 0.24 -4.45
C ILE A 201 -13.03 1.59 -4.03
N VAL A 202 -12.21 2.42 -3.40
CA VAL A 202 -12.63 3.73 -2.89
C VAL A 202 -11.65 4.80 -3.33
N SER A 203 -12.10 6.06 -3.34
CA SER A 203 -11.27 7.19 -3.75
C SER A 203 -11.43 8.43 -2.87
N SER A 204 -10.33 9.14 -2.58
CA SER A 204 -10.31 10.50 -2.03
C SER A 204 -10.50 11.59 -3.09
N ARG A 205 -10.47 11.23 -4.38
CA ARG A 205 -10.62 12.16 -5.52
C ARG A 205 -11.83 11.76 -6.39
N PRO A 206 -12.65 12.71 -6.84
CA PRO A 206 -13.92 12.39 -7.53
C PRO A 206 -13.75 11.73 -8.90
N PHE A 207 -12.61 11.90 -9.56
CA PHE A 207 -12.39 11.43 -10.94
C PHE A 207 -11.25 10.42 -11.09
N ALA A 208 -10.54 10.10 -10.01
CA ALA A 208 -9.46 9.12 -10.05
C ALA A 208 -10.03 7.71 -10.23
N LYS A 209 -9.29 6.84 -10.93
CA LYS A 209 -9.74 5.52 -11.36
C LYS A 209 -8.83 4.41 -10.87
N ALA A 210 -9.39 3.21 -10.83
CA ALA A 210 -8.63 1.98 -10.73
C ALA A 210 -8.67 1.25 -12.08
N TYR A 211 -7.74 0.32 -12.27
CA TYR A 211 -7.63 -0.46 -13.49
C TYR A 211 -7.28 -1.89 -13.16
N GLN A 212 -7.85 -2.84 -13.90
CA GLN A 212 -7.39 -4.21 -13.97
C GLN A 212 -6.68 -4.43 -15.29
N LEU A 213 -5.44 -4.94 -15.23
CA LEU A 213 -4.67 -5.28 -16.41
C LEU A 213 -4.54 -6.80 -16.53
N ALA A 214 -4.79 -7.31 -17.73
CA ALA A 214 -4.67 -8.71 -18.07
C ALA A 214 -4.12 -8.88 -19.48
N LYS A 215 -3.60 -10.07 -19.77
CA LYS A 215 -3.22 -10.48 -21.13
C LYS A 215 -4.17 -11.56 -21.59
N LEU A 216 -5.01 -11.24 -22.57
CA LEU A 216 -5.99 -12.14 -23.17
C LEU A 216 -5.61 -12.36 -24.64
N ASP A 217 -5.46 -13.61 -25.04
CA ASP A 217 -5.13 -14.00 -26.43
C ASP A 217 -3.91 -13.25 -27.02
N GLY A 218 -2.86 -13.06 -26.20
CA GLY A 218 -1.65 -12.36 -26.61
C GLY A 218 -1.71 -10.83 -26.51
N THR A 219 -2.90 -10.25 -26.30
CA THR A 219 -3.12 -8.80 -26.26
C THR A 219 -3.28 -8.31 -24.83
N VAL A 220 -2.65 -7.17 -24.51
CA VAL A 220 -2.88 -6.51 -23.22
C VAL A 220 -4.24 -5.83 -23.22
N THR A 221 -5.01 -6.10 -22.19
CA THR A 221 -6.32 -5.52 -21.92
C THR A 221 -6.25 -4.73 -20.62
N GLU A 222 -6.86 -3.55 -20.63
CA GLU A 222 -6.99 -2.67 -19.48
C GLU A 222 -8.48 -2.38 -19.28
N THR A 223 -9.01 -2.78 -18.13
CA THR A 223 -10.41 -2.55 -17.76
C THR A 223 -10.46 -1.51 -16.66
N VAL A 224 -11.18 -0.41 -16.89
CA VAL A 224 -11.43 0.62 -15.88
C VAL A 224 -12.34 0.06 -14.80
N LEU A 225 -11.95 0.25 -13.55
CA LEU A 225 -12.73 -0.09 -12.37
C LEU A 225 -13.11 1.21 -11.66
N GLU A 226 -14.41 1.42 -11.44
CA GLU A 226 -14.96 2.65 -10.88
C GLU A 226 -14.87 2.66 -9.35
N PRO A 227 -14.08 3.58 -8.75
CA PRO A 227 -14.01 3.71 -7.29
C PRO A 227 -15.24 4.39 -6.72
N ILE A 228 -15.61 4.04 -5.49
CA ILE A 228 -16.60 4.78 -4.71
C ILE A 228 -15.90 6.00 -4.10
N TYR A 229 -16.32 7.21 -4.52
CA TYR A 229 -15.82 8.44 -3.93
C TYR A 229 -16.24 8.55 -2.46
N LEU A 230 -15.29 8.85 -1.58
CA LEU A 230 -15.50 8.93 -0.12
C LEU A 230 -15.94 10.31 0.36
N GLY A 231 -15.80 11.33 -0.48
CA GLY A 231 -16.28 12.66 -0.13
C GLY A 231 -17.81 12.71 -0.16
N LYS A 232 -18.38 13.75 0.43
CA LYS A 232 -19.80 14.03 0.26
C LYS A 232 -20.01 14.52 -1.17
N ASP A 233 -21.01 13.97 -1.85
CA ASP A 233 -21.54 14.58 -3.07
C ASP A 233 -21.89 16.04 -2.74
N LYS A 234 -21.34 16.98 -3.52
CA LYS A 234 -21.62 18.41 -3.36
C LYS A 234 -23.02 18.73 -3.88
#